data_AF-W7K6Y8-F1
#
_entry.id   AF-W7K6Y8-F1
#
_cell.length_a   1.000
_cell.length_b   1.000
_cell.length_c   1.000
_cell.angle_alpha   90.00
_cell.angle_beta   90.00
_cell.angle_gamma   90.00
#
_symmetry.space_group_name_H-M   'P 1'
#
loop_
_entity.id
_entity.type
_entity.pdbx_description
1 polymer ?
#
loop_
_entity_poly.entity_id
_entity_poly.type
_entity_poly.pdbx_seq_one_letter_code
_entity_poly.pdbx_strand_id
1 'polypeptide(L)'
;MKEVMEIFDRQTSERFHEYDERMKTTRQKCKDKCDKEIQKIILKDKLEKELNEKFLTLQTDIQNDAIPTCVCEKSLADKVEKGCLRCGSILGAAMPEVGSIGGGLLYALNAWKPKALEAAIAAAKELAITEATNAGVKTVVSEINKLLAKFKQHEILFELKPIVNKSNFSCGSSLFQRAEELASKSCVAQPNGSYTSFCNTILNGEKTTFKPFAQAGANTYEKTLTTETPVLQARYTAAVKTAYGGYQTAIIASIVAIVVIVLIMVIIYLILRYRRKKKMKKKLQYIKLLEE
;
A
#
# COMPACT_ATOMS: atom_id res chain seq x y z
N MET A 1 69.37 -12.79 39.17
CA MET A 1 69.07 -12.30 37.81
C MET A 1 68.43 -13.39 36.93
N LYS A 2 68.89 -14.66 36.99
CA LYS A 2 68.23 -15.79 36.30
C LYS A 2 66.78 -16.05 36.73
N GLU A 3 66.49 -16.04 38.03
CA GLU A 3 65.12 -16.29 38.53
C GLU A 3 64.09 -15.22 38.12
N VAL A 4 64.49 -13.95 38.01
CA VAL A 4 63.60 -12.86 37.59
C VAL A 4 63.23 -12.98 36.10
N MET A 5 64.13 -13.54 35.31
CA MET A 5 63.94 -13.76 33.87
C MET A 5 62.98 -14.94 33.62
N GLU A 6 63.10 -16.03 34.40
CA GLU A 6 62.14 -17.16 34.35
C GLU A 6 60.72 -16.78 34.79
N ILE A 7 60.58 -15.89 35.78
CA ILE A 7 59.26 -15.39 36.22
C ILE A 7 58.61 -14.53 35.12
N PHE A 8 59.41 -13.69 34.44
CA PHE A 8 58.92 -12.88 33.32
C PHE A 8 58.48 -13.76 32.15
N ASP A 9 59.27 -14.76 31.77
CA ASP A 9 58.94 -15.69 30.67
C ASP A 9 57.70 -16.54 30.97
N ARG A 10 57.51 -16.96 32.23
CA ARG A 10 56.30 -17.68 32.65
C ARG A 10 55.05 -16.78 32.59
N GLN A 11 55.16 -15.53 33.04
CA GLN A 11 54.05 -14.57 32.99
C GLN A 11 53.71 -14.11 31.57
N THR A 12 54.68 -13.96 30.68
CA THR A 12 54.41 -13.67 29.27
C THR A 12 53.75 -14.87 28.59
N SER A 13 54.21 -16.09 28.85
CA SER A 13 53.61 -17.32 28.29
C SER A 13 52.14 -17.49 28.68
N GLU A 14 51.78 -17.28 29.95
CA GLU A 14 50.38 -17.32 30.41
C GLU A 14 49.51 -16.25 29.72
N ARG A 15 50.03 -15.02 29.54
CA ARG A 15 49.30 -13.96 28.84
C ARG A 15 49.10 -14.26 27.35
N PHE A 16 50.05 -14.92 26.70
CA PHE A 16 49.90 -15.33 25.30
C PHE A 16 48.81 -16.39 25.15
N HIS A 17 48.76 -17.38 26.04
CA HIS A 17 47.68 -18.36 26.06
C HIS A 17 46.30 -17.73 26.30
N GLU A 18 46.20 -16.78 27.23
CA GLU A 18 44.96 -16.06 27.53
C GLU A 18 44.53 -15.11 26.40
N TYR A 19 45.48 -14.61 25.60
CA TYR A 19 45.19 -13.81 24.41
C TYR A 19 44.68 -14.68 23.25
N ASP A 20 45.30 -15.85 23.03
CA ASP A 20 44.89 -16.79 21.99
C ASP A 20 43.49 -17.36 22.22
N GLU A 21 43.15 -17.72 23.46
CA GLU A 21 41.81 -18.20 23.80
C GLU A 21 40.73 -17.11 23.63
N ARG A 22 41.05 -15.86 23.97
CA ARG A 22 40.15 -14.73 23.67
C ARG A 22 40.00 -14.48 22.17
N MET A 23 41.06 -14.66 21.39
CA MET A 23 41.02 -14.53 19.93
C MET A 23 40.16 -15.63 19.28
N LYS A 24 40.28 -16.88 19.74
CA LYS A 24 39.44 -18.00 19.27
C LYS A 24 37.96 -17.76 19.55
N THR A 25 37.62 -17.38 20.78
CA THR A 25 36.22 -17.16 21.19
C THR A 25 35.56 -15.98 20.47
N THR A 26 36.29 -14.90 20.22
CA THR A 26 35.77 -13.76 19.42
C THR A 26 35.63 -14.09 17.94
N ARG A 27 36.55 -14.87 17.35
CA ARG A 27 36.39 -15.38 15.98
C ARG A 27 35.19 -16.30 15.82
N GLN A 28 34.93 -17.18 16.79
CA GLN A 28 33.78 -18.08 16.76
C GLN A 28 32.47 -17.29 16.77
N LYS A 29 32.33 -16.30 17.68
CA LYS A 29 31.14 -15.43 17.76
C LYS A 29 30.90 -14.63 16.47
N CYS A 30 31.95 -14.18 15.81
CA CYS A 30 31.82 -13.48 14.52
C CYS A 30 31.38 -14.43 13.39
N LYS A 31 31.90 -15.66 13.33
CA LYS A 31 31.43 -16.68 12.38
C LYS A 31 29.95 -17.01 12.57
N ASP A 32 29.54 -17.31 13.81
CA ASP A 32 28.14 -17.65 14.12
C ASP A 32 27.18 -16.51 13.78
N LYS A 33 27.61 -15.26 13.98
CA LYS A 33 26.80 -14.08 13.63
C LYS A 33 26.69 -13.90 12.11
N CYS A 34 27.78 -14.14 11.38
CA CYS A 34 27.80 -14.04 9.92
C CYS A 34 26.95 -15.15 9.28
N ASP A 35 27.06 -16.40 9.76
CA ASP A 35 26.23 -17.51 9.27
C ASP A 35 24.74 -17.27 9.52
N LYS A 36 24.39 -16.67 10.67
CA LYS A 36 23.01 -16.29 11.00
C LYS A 36 22.46 -15.19 10.09
N GLU A 37 23.29 -14.22 9.69
CA GLU A 37 22.88 -13.15 8.75
C GLU A 37 22.80 -13.67 7.32
N ILE A 38 23.73 -14.53 6.89
CA ILE A 38 23.70 -15.19 5.57
C ILE A 38 22.45 -16.07 5.44
N GLN A 39 22.09 -16.86 6.47
CA GLN A 39 20.84 -17.63 6.42
C GLN A 39 19.60 -16.75 6.32
N LYS A 40 19.58 -15.59 7.00
CA LYS A 40 18.47 -14.62 6.85
C LYS A 40 18.39 -14.03 5.45
N ILE A 41 19.52 -13.72 4.83
CA ILE A 41 19.57 -13.20 3.45
C ILE A 41 19.08 -14.26 2.47
N ILE A 42 19.54 -15.51 2.59
CA ILE A 42 19.10 -16.63 1.74
C ILE A 42 17.59 -16.90 1.88
N LEU A 43 17.05 -16.85 3.11
CA LEU A 43 15.61 -17.01 3.34
C LEU A 43 14.81 -15.85 2.74
N LYS A 44 15.33 -14.62 2.82
CA LYS A 44 14.68 -13.44 2.25
C LYS A 44 14.67 -13.48 0.71
N ASP A 45 15.78 -13.85 0.09
CA ASP A 45 15.89 -14.05 -1.35
C ASP A 45 14.96 -15.16 -1.87
N LYS A 46 14.80 -16.26 -1.10
CA LYS A 46 13.85 -17.32 -1.45
C LYS A 46 12.40 -16.82 -1.43
N LEU A 47 12.01 -16.09 -0.40
CA LEU A 47 10.67 -15.50 -0.31
C LEU A 47 10.43 -14.47 -1.42
N GLU A 48 11.41 -13.61 -1.72
CA GLU A 48 11.30 -12.62 -2.80
C GLU A 48 11.18 -13.29 -4.17
N LYS A 49 11.92 -14.38 -4.44
CA LYS A 49 11.77 -15.17 -5.68
C LYS A 49 10.40 -15.82 -5.81
N GLU A 50 9.91 -16.47 -4.75
CA GLU A 50 8.57 -17.08 -4.76
C GLU A 50 7.45 -16.04 -4.95
N LEU A 51 7.61 -14.85 -4.36
CA LEU A 51 6.67 -13.75 -4.52
C LEU A 51 6.68 -13.21 -5.96
N ASN A 52 7.86 -13.06 -6.56
CA ASN A 52 8.00 -12.57 -7.94
C ASN A 52 7.45 -13.57 -8.97
N GLU A 53 7.70 -14.87 -8.78
CA GLU A 53 7.12 -15.91 -9.64
C GLU A 53 5.59 -15.90 -9.57
N LYS A 54 5.01 -15.79 -8.37
CA LYS A 54 3.55 -15.65 -8.19
C LYS A 54 2.99 -14.40 -8.88
N PHE A 55 3.70 -13.26 -8.78
CA PHE A 55 3.31 -12.03 -9.47
C PHE A 55 3.37 -12.16 -10.99
N LEU A 56 4.38 -12.85 -11.55
CA LEU A 56 4.51 -13.08 -12.99
C LEU A 56 3.43 -14.03 -13.53
N THR A 57 3.04 -15.06 -12.77
CA THR A 57 1.91 -15.93 -13.12
C THR A 57 0.57 -15.19 -13.05
N LEU A 58 0.38 -14.28 -12.08
CA LEU A 58 -0.83 -13.45 -11.99
C LEU A 58 -0.93 -12.39 -13.10
N GLN A 59 0.19 -11.97 -13.69
CA GLN A 59 0.23 -11.00 -14.78
C GLN A 59 -0.03 -11.64 -16.15
N THR A 60 0.34 -12.92 -16.32
CA THR A 60 0.11 -13.68 -17.56
C THR A 60 -1.35 -14.13 -17.71
N ASP A 61 -2.08 -14.32 -16.60
CA ASP A 61 -3.54 -14.60 -16.62
C ASP A 61 -4.41 -13.38 -16.98
N ILE A 62 -3.85 -12.16 -17.02
CA ILE A 62 -4.59 -10.92 -17.35
C ILE A 62 -4.39 -10.51 -18.83
N GLN A 63 -3.46 -11.14 -19.56
CA GLN A 63 -3.06 -10.77 -20.91
C GLN A 63 -3.39 -11.84 -21.95
N ASN A 64 -4.56 -12.49 -21.84
CA ASN A 64 -5.12 -13.21 -22.97
C ASN A 64 -6.48 -12.60 -23.37
N ASP A 65 -6.55 -12.27 -24.64
CA ASP A 65 -7.71 -11.94 -25.46
C ASP A 65 -8.24 -10.48 -25.49
N ALA A 66 -7.82 -9.85 -26.60
CA ALA A 66 -8.55 -8.89 -27.42
C ALA A 66 -8.64 -7.42 -26.96
N ILE A 67 -7.87 -6.54 -27.61
CA ILE A 67 -8.35 -5.57 -28.62
C ILE A 67 -7.13 -4.83 -29.22
N PRO A 68 -6.97 -4.78 -30.56
CA PRO A 68 -5.86 -4.10 -31.21
C PRO A 68 -6.17 -2.62 -31.54
N THR A 69 -5.06 -1.87 -31.60
CA THR A 69 -4.81 -0.65 -32.39
C THR A 69 -5.66 0.58 -32.09
N CYS A 70 -5.08 1.52 -31.33
CA CYS A 70 -5.07 2.95 -31.69
C CYS A 70 -3.93 3.68 -30.97
N VAL A 71 -2.88 3.96 -31.76
CA VAL A 71 -1.98 5.12 -31.72
C VAL A 71 -1.93 5.94 -30.42
N CYS A 72 -0.81 5.85 -29.70
CA CYS A 72 -0.14 6.99 -29.08
C CYS A 72 1.33 6.63 -28.83
N GLU A 73 2.16 6.99 -29.80
CA GLU A 73 3.61 7.01 -29.67
C GLU A 73 4.04 8.14 -28.70
N LYS A 74 4.93 7.79 -27.76
CA LYS A 74 5.77 8.63 -26.87
C LYS A 74 5.13 9.35 -25.66
N SER A 75 5.83 9.16 -24.53
CA SER A 75 5.95 10.07 -23.37
C SER A 75 5.05 9.82 -22.13
N LEU A 76 5.27 8.68 -21.46
CA LEU A 76 5.16 8.61 -19.99
C LEU A 76 6.53 8.43 -19.30
N ALA A 77 7.51 7.83 -19.98
CA ALA A 77 8.89 7.75 -19.48
C ALA A 77 9.63 9.10 -19.55
N ASP A 78 9.46 9.89 -20.62
CA ASP A 78 10.19 11.16 -20.82
C ASP A 78 9.74 12.30 -19.87
N LYS A 79 8.52 12.22 -19.30
CA LYS A 79 8.04 13.18 -18.27
C LYS A 79 8.53 12.84 -16.86
N VAL A 80 8.66 11.56 -16.55
CA VAL A 80 9.15 11.10 -15.23
C VAL A 80 10.68 11.32 -15.14
N GLU A 81 11.40 11.17 -16.24
CA GLU A 81 12.85 11.40 -16.30
C GLU A 81 13.21 12.90 -16.19
N LYS A 82 12.46 13.80 -16.85
CA LYS A 82 12.62 15.26 -16.68
C LYS A 82 12.23 15.77 -15.29
N GLY A 83 11.29 15.11 -14.60
CA GLY A 83 10.91 15.42 -13.22
C GLY A 83 12.00 15.01 -12.21
N CYS A 84 12.64 13.86 -12.42
CA CYS A 84 13.69 13.33 -11.55
C CYS A 84 15.03 14.08 -11.75
N LEU A 85 15.38 14.44 -12.99
CA LEU A 85 16.61 15.21 -13.29
C LEU A 85 16.57 16.65 -12.76
N ARG A 86 15.39 17.26 -12.61
CA ARG A 86 15.25 18.58 -11.95
C ARG A 86 15.48 18.52 -10.44
N CYS A 87 15.25 17.38 -9.79
CA CYS A 87 15.61 17.17 -8.39
C CYS A 87 17.09 16.85 -8.19
N GLY A 88 17.77 16.27 -9.20
CA GLY A 88 19.21 15.97 -9.16
C GLY A 88 20.12 17.17 -9.43
N SER A 89 19.64 18.20 -10.14
CA SER A 89 20.48 19.34 -10.57
C SER A 89 20.72 20.41 -9.48
N ILE A 90 20.04 20.33 -8.33
CA ILE A 90 20.32 21.18 -7.17
C ILE A 90 21.46 20.60 -6.30
N LEU A 91 21.86 19.34 -6.51
CA LEU A 91 22.95 18.67 -5.79
C LEU A 91 24.35 18.95 -6.36
N GLY A 92 24.45 19.69 -7.49
CA GLY A 92 25.72 19.90 -8.22
C GLY A 92 26.42 21.24 -8.01
N ALA A 93 25.84 22.20 -7.29
CA ALA A 93 26.46 23.51 -7.06
C ALA A 93 26.67 23.75 -5.56
N ALA A 94 27.95 23.71 -5.15
CA ALA A 94 28.54 24.28 -3.94
C ALA A 94 27.74 24.18 -2.62
N MET A 95 28.22 23.34 -1.69
CA MET A 95 27.89 23.36 -0.26
C MET A 95 27.87 24.80 0.30
N PRO A 96 26.93 25.16 1.21
CA PRO A 96 27.19 24.91 2.63
C PRO A 96 25.94 24.79 3.54
N GLU A 97 25.04 23.81 3.38
CA GLU A 97 23.99 23.58 4.41
C GLU A 97 23.65 22.10 4.61
N VAL A 98 24.45 21.41 5.41
CA VAL A 98 24.15 20.03 5.88
C VAL A 98 22.96 19.97 6.85
N GLY A 99 22.25 21.09 7.07
CA GLY A 99 21.02 21.18 7.86
C GLY A 99 19.71 21.02 7.08
N SER A 100 19.75 21.04 5.74
CA SER A 100 18.52 21.15 4.93
C SER A 100 18.05 19.83 4.27
N ILE A 101 18.88 18.78 4.30
CA ILE A 101 18.52 17.48 3.70
C ILE A 101 17.38 16.79 4.46
N GLY A 102 17.25 17.05 5.77
CA GLY A 102 16.09 16.59 6.56
C GLY A 102 14.80 17.36 6.24
N GLY A 103 14.89 18.65 5.91
CA GLY A 103 13.73 19.51 5.68
C GLY A 103 13.09 19.36 4.30
N GLY A 104 13.90 19.21 3.24
CA GLY A 104 13.40 19.07 1.87
C GLY A 104 12.64 17.77 1.63
N LEU A 105 13.12 16.65 2.19
CA LEU A 105 12.42 15.36 2.14
C LEU A 105 11.14 15.35 2.97
N LEU A 106 11.14 15.99 4.15
CA LEU A 106 9.94 16.15 4.98
C LEU A 106 8.88 17.00 4.29
N TYR A 107 9.28 18.07 3.61
CA TYR A 107 8.38 18.97 2.90
C TYR A 107 7.69 18.27 1.72
N ALA A 108 8.45 17.49 0.94
CA ALA A 108 7.89 16.67 -0.14
C ALA A 108 6.93 15.58 0.38
N LEU A 109 7.27 14.93 1.50
CA LEU A 109 6.40 13.94 2.15
C LEU A 109 5.12 14.56 2.74
N ASN A 110 5.20 15.76 3.29
CA ASN A 110 4.05 16.48 3.82
C ASN A 110 3.10 16.96 2.72
N ALA A 111 3.63 17.27 1.52
CA ALA A 111 2.81 17.57 0.35
C ALA A 111 2.18 16.31 -0.29
N TRP A 112 2.82 15.15 -0.15
CA TRP A 112 2.33 13.87 -0.68
C TRP A 112 1.21 13.24 0.16
N LYS A 113 1.29 13.36 1.49
CA LYS A 113 0.30 12.80 2.43
C LYS A 113 -1.16 13.20 2.14
N PRO A 114 -1.51 14.49 1.95
CA PRO A 114 -2.89 14.88 1.66
C PRO A 114 -3.37 14.33 0.31
N LYS A 115 -2.51 14.35 -0.73
CA LYS A 115 -2.86 13.81 -2.06
C LYS A 115 -3.09 12.30 -2.03
N ALA A 116 -2.27 11.57 -1.29
CA ALA A 116 -2.44 10.12 -1.13
C ALA A 116 -3.73 9.78 -0.36
N LEU A 117 -4.07 10.57 0.67
CA LEU A 117 -5.34 10.41 1.39
C LEU A 117 -6.54 10.75 0.50
N GLU A 118 -6.47 11.81 -0.29
CA GLU A 118 -7.52 12.20 -1.22
C GLU A 118 -7.79 11.10 -2.27
N ALA A 119 -6.72 10.58 -2.89
CA ALA A 119 -6.82 9.47 -3.84
C ALA A 119 -7.40 8.20 -3.19
N ALA A 120 -7.00 7.90 -1.94
CA ALA A 120 -7.51 6.74 -1.21
C ALA A 120 -9.00 6.89 -0.84
N ILE A 121 -9.44 8.10 -0.45
CA ILE A 121 -10.85 8.40 -0.18
C ILE A 121 -11.68 8.31 -1.46
N ALA A 122 -11.16 8.81 -2.59
CA ALA A 122 -11.83 8.67 -3.88
C ALA A 122 -12.02 7.19 -4.26
N ALA A 123 -10.96 6.38 -4.17
CA ALA A 123 -11.04 4.94 -4.44
C ALA A 123 -12.01 4.22 -3.49
N ALA A 124 -12.04 4.58 -2.20
CA ALA A 124 -12.98 4.02 -1.24
C ALA A 124 -14.44 4.35 -1.58
N LYS A 125 -14.72 5.58 -2.04
CA LYS A 125 -16.06 5.99 -2.46
C LYS A 125 -16.53 5.25 -3.71
N GLU A 126 -15.68 5.11 -4.72
CA GLU A 126 -15.99 4.35 -5.95
C GLU A 126 -16.35 2.88 -5.65
N LEU A 127 -15.59 2.25 -4.75
CA LEU A 127 -15.88 0.89 -4.30
C LEU A 127 -17.20 0.81 -3.53
N ALA A 128 -17.46 1.74 -2.62
CA ALA A 128 -18.71 1.81 -1.87
C ALA A 128 -19.93 1.98 -2.80
N ILE A 129 -19.82 2.83 -3.82
CA ILE A 129 -20.86 3.02 -4.84
C ILE A 129 -21.09 1.73 -5.62
N THR A 130 -20.01 1.03 -6.00
CA THR A 130 -20.10 -0.22 -6.75
C THR A 130 -20.78 -1.32 -5.92
N GLU A 131 -20.41 -1.46 -4.66
CA GLU A 131 -20.99 -2.45 -3.75
C GLU A 131 -22.46 -2.14 -3.44
N ALA A 132 -22.79 -0.87 -3.16
CA ALA A 132 -24.17 -0.42 -2.98
C ALA A 132 -25.02 -0.65 -4.23
N THR A 133 -24.47 -0.40 -5.42
CA THR A 133 -25.17 -0.63 -6.70
C THR A 133 -25.47 -2.12 -6.88
N ASN A 134 -24.49 -2.98 -6.61
CA ASN A 134 -24.69 -4.42 -6.71
C ASN A 134 -25.74 -4.92 -5.71
N ALA A 135 -25.75 -4.39 -4.49
CA ALA A 135 -26.75 -4.70 -3.47
C ALA A 135 -28.16 -4.25 -3.92
N GLY A 136 -28.29 -3.03 -4.44
CA GLY A 136 -29.55 -2.51 -4.98
C GLY A 136 -30.10 -3.37 -6.12
N VAL A 137 -29.27 -3.70 -7.11
CA VAL A 137 -29.63 -4.61 -8.22
C VAL A 137 -30.08 -5.97 -7.70
N LYS A 138 -29.33 -6.56 -6.77
CA LYS A 138 -29.66 -7.87 -6.18
C LYS A 138 -31.01 -7.86 -5.47
N THR A 139 -31.35 -6.78 -4.76
CA THR A 139 -32.66 -6.63 -4.11
C THR A 139 -33.78 -6.60 -5.14
N VAL A 140 -33.65 -5.82 -6.22
CA VAL A 140 -34.69 -5.76 -7.27
C VAL A 140 -34.88 -7.13 -7.92
N VAL A 141 -33.79 -7.85 -8.21
CA VAL A 141 -33.87 -9.22 -8.74
C VAL A 141 -34.58 -10.17 -7.76
N SER A 142 -34.35 -10.01 -6.46
CA SER A 142 -35.06 -10.77 -5.42
C SER A 142 -36.56 -10.49 -5.41
N GLU A 143 -36.97 -9.21 -5.51
CA GLU A 143 -38.38 -8.83 -5.59
C GLU A 143 -39.06 -9.38 -6.87
N ILE A 144 -38.34 -9.36 -8.00
CA ILE A 144 -38.81 -10.00 -9.23
C ILE A 144 -39.01 -11.51 -9.04
N ASN A 145 -38.07 -12.20 -8.36
CA ASN A 145 -38.23 -13.63 -8.09
C ASN A 145 -39.44 -13.91 -7.18
N LYS A 146 -39.71 -13.06 -6.18
CA LYS A 146 -40.91 -13.16 -5.34
C LYS A 146 -42.19 -12.96 -6.15
N LEU A 147 -42.18 -12.07 -7.14
CA LEU A 147 -43.30 -11.89 -8.05
C LEU A 147 -43.51 -13.15 -8.91
N LEU A 148 -42.45 -13.65 -9.54
CA LEU A 148 -42.51 -14.85 -10.38
C LEU A 148 -43.00 -16.08 -9.60
N ALA A 149 -42.63 -16.21 -8.33
CA ALA A 149 -43.09 -17.29 -7.47
C ALA A 149 -44.61 -17.30 -7.19
N LYS A 150 -45.33 -16.20 -7.49
CA LYS A 150 -46.80 -16.17 -7.38
C LYS A 150 -47.50 -16.82 -8.57
N PHE A 151 -46.79 -17.04 -9.67
CA PHE A 151 -47.32 -17.63 -10.89
C PHE A 151 -46.90 -19.09 -11.00
N LYS A 152 -47.72 -19.90 -11.66
CA LYS A 152 -47.31 -21.26 -12.01
C LYS A 152 -46.32 -21.20 -13.18
N GLN A 153 -45.43 -22.18 -13.27
CA GLN A 153 -44.34 -22.16 -14.26
C GLN A 153 -44.83 -22.09 -15.72
N HIS A 154 -46.00 -22.64 -16.03
CA HIS A 154 -46.61 -22.56 -17.37
C HIS A 154 -47.28 -21.21 -17.67
N GLU A 155 -47.46 -20.34 -16.67
CA GLU A 155 -48.02 -18.99 -16.83
C GLU A 155 -46.93 -17.93 -17.07
N ILE A 156 -45.67 -18.27 -16.78
CA ILE A 156 -44.51 -17.39 -16.98
C ILE A 156 -44.07 -17.47 -18.44
N LEU A 157 -44.29 -16.40 -19.19
CA LEU A 157 -43.99 -16.36 -20.63
C LEU A 157 -42.56 -15.91 -20.94
N PHE A 158 -41.91 -15.17 -20.04
CA PHE A 158 -40.55 -14.65 -20.22
C PHE A 158 -39.88 -14.35 -18.87
N GLU A 159 -38.55 -14.31 -18.87
CA GLU A 159 -37.76 -13.95 -17.69
C GLU A 159 -37.65 -12.43 -17.52
N LEU A 160 -37.99 -11.94 -16.32
CA LEU A 160 -37.89 -10.53 -15.95
C LEU A 160 -36.52 -10.15 -15.38
N LYS A 161 -35.65 -11.09 -15.00
CA LYS A 161 -34.35 -10.79 -14.40
C LYS A 161 -33.46 -9.88 -15.27
N PRO A 162 -33.35 -10.09 -16.61
CA PRO A 162 -32.46 -9.30 -17.46
C PRO A 162 -32.84 -7.82 -17.60
N ILE A 163 -34.05 -7.42 -17.18
CA ILE A 163 -34.49 -6.03 -17.28
C ILE A 163 -33.69 -5.11 -16.35
N VAL A 164 -33.19 -5.66 -15.23
CA VAL A 164 -32.49 -4.92 -14.18
C VAL A 164 -31.01 -4.81 -14.52
N ASN A 165 -30.48 -3.60 -14.44
CA ASN A 165 -29.04 -3.34 -14.54
C ASN A 165 -28.61 -2.26 -13.54
N LYS A 166 -27.31 -1.98 -13.53
CA LYS A 166 -26.70 -0.99 -12.63
C LYS A 166 -27.26 0.44 -12.80
N SER A 167 -27.83 0.78 -13.97
CA SER A 167 -28.31 2.13 -14.24
C SER A 167 -29.80 2.35 -14.01
N ASN A 168 -30.61 1.28 -13.90
CA ASN A 168 -32.06 1.40 -13.82
C ASN A 168 -32.71 0.80 -12.57
N PHE A 169 -31.95 0.13 -11.70
CA PHE A 169 -32.50 -0.55 -10.51
C PHE A 169 -33.25 0.38 -9.55
N SER A 170 -32.95 1.69 -9.56
CA SER A 170 -33.61 2.71 -8.72
C SER A 170 -34.76 3.43 -9.44
N CYS A 171 -35.04 3.10 -10.70
CA CYS A 171 -36.02 3.80 -11.53
C CYS A 171 -37.16 2.87 -11.94
N GLY A 172 -38.32 3.04 -11.30
CA GLY A 172 -39.50 2.19 -11.53
C GLY A 172 -40.04 2.27 -12.97
N SER A 173 -40.03 3.47 -13.58
CA SER A 173 -40.48 3.66 -14.95
C SER A 173 -39.56 2.98 -15.97
N SER A 174 -38.24 3.04 -15.77
CA SER A 174 -37.28 2.35 -16.66
C SER A 174 -37.36 0.83 -16.53
N LEU A 175 -37.61 0.31 -15.33
CA LEU A 175 -37.87 -1.13 -15.13
C LEU A 175 -39.17 -1.56 -15.82
N PHE A 176 -40.23 -0.76 -15.67
CA PHE A 176 -41.52 -1.00 -16.31
C PHE A 176 -41.41 -0.98 -17.84
N GLN A 177 -40.80 0.05 -18.43
CA GLN A 177 -40.65 0.18 -19.88
C GLN A 177 -39.96 -1.05 -20.50
N ARG A 178 -38.89 -1.55 -19.86
CA ARG A 178 -38.22 -2.77 -20.33
C ARG A 178 -39.07 -4.02 -20.17
N ALA A 179 -39.85 -4.10 -19.08
CA ALA A 179 -40.77 -5.21 -18.90
C ALA A 179 -41.93 -5.17 -19.90
N GLU A 180 -42.42 -3.98 -20.25
CA GLU A 180 -43.43 -3.73 -21.26
C GLU A 180 -42.93 -4.09 -22.67
N GLU A 181 -41.67 -3.76 -23.00
CA GLU A 181 -41.03 -4.19 -24.25
C GLU A 181 -40.94 -5.72 -24.38
N LEU A 182 -40.69 -6.44 -23.28
CA LEU A 182 -40.72 -7.91 -23.28
C LEU A 182 -42.16 -8.46 -23.36
N ALA A 183 -43.08 -7.83 -22.63
CA ALA A 183 -44.48 -8.19 -22.61
C ALA A 183 -45.13 -8.01 -23.99
N SER A 184 -44.91 -6.90 -24.67
CA SER A 184 -45.47 -6.63 -26.00
C SER A 184 -45.07 -7.67 -27.07
N LYS A 185 -43.92 -8.33 -26.91
CA LYS A 185 -43.45 -9.39 -27.82
C LYS A 185 -44.05 -10.76 -27.52
N SER A 186 -44.43 -11.01 -26.26
CA SER A 186 -44.75 -12.36 -25.76
C SER A 186 -46.21 -12.51 -25.33
N CYS A 187 -46.85 -11.42 -24.91
CA CYS A 187 -48.23 -11.37 -24.45
C CYS A 187 -49.16 -11.17 -25.64
N VAL A 188 -49.95 -12.20 -25.94
CA VAL A 188 -50.99 -12.15 -26.97
C VAL A 188 -52.35 -11.96 -26.29
N ALA A 189 -53.17 -11.06 -26.84
CA ALA A 189 -54.54 -10.88 -26.39
C ALA A 189 -55.37 -12.14 -26.68
N GLN A 190 -56.11 -12.59 -25.68
CA GLN A 190 -57.02 -13.73 -25.81
C GLN A 190 -58.26 -13.35 -26.64
N PRO A 191 -59.06 -14.32 -27.13
CA PRO A 191 -60.26 -14.05 -27.93
C PRO A 191 -61.30 -13.14 -27.23
N ASN A 192 -61.29 -13.11 -25.90
CA ASN A 192 -62.14 -12.24 -25.09
C ASN A 192 -61.56 -10.81 -24.90
N GLY A 193 -60.45 -10.48 -25.56
CA GLY A 193 -59.75 -9.20 -25.45
C GLY A 193 -58.87 -9.05 -24.20
N SER A 194 -58.82 -10.06 -23.32
CA SER A 194 -58.03 -10.01 -22.07
C SER A 194 -56.63 -10.62 -22.24
N TYR A 195 -55.69 -10.24 -21.38
CA TYR A 195 -54.39 -10.89 -21.28
C TYR A 195 -54.36 -11.97 -20.19
N THR A 196 -53.35 -12.85 -20.23
CA THR A 196 -53.09 -13.78 -19.11
C THR A 196 -52.84 -13.00 -17.81
N SER A 197 -53.06 -13.66 -16.66
CA SER A 197 -52.84 -13.03 -15.34
C SER A 197 -51.41 -12.46 -15.21
N PHE A 198 -50.42 -13.19 -15.72
CA PHE A 198 -49.02 -12.75 -15.78
C PHE A 198 -48.87 -11.46 -16.61
N CYS A 199 -49.36 -11.45 -17.85
CA CYS A 199 -49.26 -10.29 -18.74
C CYS A 199 -50.00 -9.06 -18.19
N ASN A 200 -51.20 -9.23 -17.62
CA ASN A 200 -51.93 -8.15 -16.97
C ASN A 200 -51.16 -7.54 -15.79
N THR A 201 -50.46 -8.37 -15.02
CA THR A 201 -49.64 -7.92 -13.88
C THR A 201 -48.45 -7.09 -14.35
N ILE A 202 -47.82 -7.48 -15.46
CA ILE A 202 -46.68 -6.74 -16.02
C ILE A 202 -47.14 -5.43 -16.67
N LEU A 203 -48.13 -5.48 -17.57
CA LEU A 203 -48.59 -4.32 -18.35
C LEU A 203 -49.23 -3.22 -17.48
N ASN A 204 -49.89 -3.59 -16.38
CA ASN A 204 -50.49 -2.61 -15.45
C ASN A 204 -49.61 -2.37 -14.20
N GLY A 205 -48.40 -2.92 -14.20
CA GLY A 205 -47.54 -3.04 -13.02
C GLY A 205 -46.70 -1.82 -12.69
N GLU A 206 -46.71 -0.75 -13.49
CA GLU A 206 -45.79 0.39 -13.33
C GLU A 206 -45.78 0.94 -11.89
N LYS A 207 -46.97 1.33 -11.39
CA LYS A 207 -47.11 1.95 -10.06
C LYS A 207 -47.18 0.93 -8.93
N THR A 208 -47.70 -0.27 -9.19
CA THR A 208 -48.03 -1.28 -8.17
C THR A 208 -46.94 -2.31 -7.95
N THR A 209 -46.09 -2.53 -8.96
CA THR A 209 -45.08 -3.60 -8.98
C THR A 209 -43.68 -3.02 -9.16
N PHE A 210 -43.43 -2.33 -10.27
CA PHE A 210 -42.08 -1.86 -10.61
C PHE A 210 -41.64 -0.66 -9.76
N LYS A 211 -42.55 0.26 -9.41
CA LYS A 211 -42.25 1.37 -8.49
C LYS A 211 -41.82 0.87 -7.10
N PRO A 212 -42.54 -0.05 -6.42
CA PRO A 212 -42.05 -0.66 -5.18
C PRO A 212 -40.72 -1.39 -5.32
N PHE A 213 -40.47 -2.08 -6.44
CA PHE A 213 -39.18 -2.76 -6.65
C PHE A 213 -38.03 -1.76 -6.72
N ALA A 214 -38.21 -0.69 -7.48
CA ALA A 214 -37.24 0.39 -7.57
C ALA A 214 -36.99 1.06 -6.22
N GLN A 215 -38.03 1.27 -5.42
CA GLN A 215 -37.90 1.79 -4.05
C GLN A 215 -37.11 0.84 -3.15
N ALA A 216 -37.37 -0.47 -3.20
CA ALA A 216 -36.62 -1.46 -2.45
C ALA A 216 -35.13 -1.48 -2.86
N GLY A 217 -34.85 -1.39 -4.15
CA GLY A 217 -33.50 -1.27 -4.71
C GLY A 217 -32.79 0.00 -4.23
N ALA A 218 -33.45 1.16 -4.34
CA ALA A 218 -32.92 2.45 -3.90
C ALA A 218 -32.65 2.49 -2.39
N ASN A 219 -33.60 2.01 -1.58
CA ASN A 219 -33.42 1.96 -0.12
C ASN A 219 -32.25 1.05 0.28
N THR A 220 -32.10 -0.09 -0.40
CA THR A 220 -30.96 -0.99 -0.16
C THR A 220 -29.64 -0.34 -0.57
N TYR A 221 -29.63 0.34 -1.72
CA TYR A 221 -28.47 1.10 -2.18
C TYR A 221 -28.06 2.15 -1.15
N GLU A 222 -28.98 3.01 -0.70
CA GLU A 222 -28.69 4.06 0.27
C GLU A 222 -28.20 3.50 1.61
N LYS A 223 -28.85 2.45 2.10
CA LYS A 223 -28.44 1.77 3.34
C LYS A 223 -27.04 1.15 3.23
N THR A 224 -26.74 0.51 2.11
CA THR A 224 -25.43 -0.11 1.88
C THR A 224 -24.37 0.96 1.72
N LEU A 225 -24.64 2.00 0.93
CA LEU A 225 -23.73 3.12 0.71
C LEU A 225 -23.39 3.82 2.03
N THR A 226 -24.39 4.12 2.85
CA THR A 226 -24.18 4.78 4.15
C THR A 226 -23.42 3.92 5.15
N THR A 227 -23.54 2.59 5.08
CA THR A 227 -22.83 1.65 5.95
C THR A 227 -21.39 1.41 5.48
N GLU A 228 -21.18 1.17 4.18
CA GLU A 228 -19.88 0.78 3.63
C GLU A 228 -18.95 1.98 3.41
N THR A 229 -19.48 3.16 3.09
CA THR A 229 -18.65 4.36 2.87
C THR A 229 -17.72 4.68 4.05
N PRO A 230 -18.18 4.78 5.32
CA PRO A 230 -17.29 5.07 6.44
C PRO A 230 -16.32 3.92 6.73
N VAL A 231 -16.74 2.66 6.53
CA VAL A 231 -15.89 1.48 6.74
C VAL A 231 -14.73 1.46 5.75
N LEU A 232 -15.01 1.63 4.46
CA LEU A 232 -14.00 1.67 3.42
C LEU A 232 -13.12 2.91 3.56
N GLN A 233 -13.68 4.09 3.82
CA GLN A 233 -12.85 5.29 4.06
C GLN A 233 -11.89 5.09 5.25
N ALA A 234 -12.37 4.53 6.37
CA ALA A 234 -11.51 4.23 7.51
C ALA A 234 -10.41 3.24 7.15
N ARG A 235 -10.73 2.17 6.42
CA ARG A 235 -9.76 1.15 5.98
C ARG A 235 -8.69 1.72 5.06
N TYR A 236 -9.09 2.47 4.04
CA TYR A 236 -8.17 3.05 3.06
C TYR A 236 -7.31 4.16 3.68
N THR A 237 -7.89 5.02 4.52
CA THR A 237 -7.11 6.04 5.24
C THR A 237 -6.15 5.42 6.27
N ALA A 238 -6.54 4.33 6.93
CA ALA A 238 -5.65 3.57 7.81
C ALA A 238 -4.49 2.95 7.04
N ALA A 239 -4.74 2.36 5.87
CA ALA A 239 -3.68 1.81 5.01
C ALA A 239 -2.65 2.88 4.62
N VAL A 240 -3.11 4.07 4.21
CA VAL A 240 -2.21 5.21 3.90
C VAL A 240 -1.44 5.66 5.14
N LYS A 241 -2.08 5.76 6.30
CA LYS A 241 -1.42 6.13 7.57
C LYS A 241 -0.36 5.12 7.97
N THR A 242 -0.63 3.82 7.85
CA THR A 242 0.32 2.74 8.16
C THR A 242 1.52 2.79 7.22
N ALA A 243 1.29 2.96 5.92
CA ALA A 243 2.37 3.12 4.94
C ALA A 243 3.25 4.33 5.29
N TYR A 244 2.64 5.48 5.59
CA TYR A 244 3.36 6.69 6.00
C TYR A 244 4.12 6.51 7.31
N GLY A 245 3.54 5.80 8.29
CA GLY A 245 4.20 5.48 9.56
C GLY A 245 5.48 4.67 9.35
N GLY A 246 5.47 3.71 8.43
CA GLY A 246 6.67 2.97 8.02
C GLY A 246 7.79 3.91 7.53
N TYR A 247 7.48 4.82 6.61
CA TYR A 247 8.46 5.78 6.10
C TYR A 247 9.00 6.73 7.18
N GLN A 248 8.13 7.20 8.08
CA GLN A 248 8.55 8.04 9.21
C GLN A 248 9.53 7.32 10.13
N THR A 249 9.28 6.05 10.47
CA THR A 249 10.20 5.28 11.33
C THR A 249 11.58 5.11 10.69
N ALA A 250 11.64 4.85 9.38
CA ALA A 250 12.90 4.75 8.65
C ALA A 250 13.68 6.08 8.61
N ILE A 251 12.97 7.21 8.43
CA ILE A 251 13.58 8.54 8.47
C ILE A 251 14.14 8.85 9.87
N ILE A 252 13.36 8.59 10.93
CA ILE A 252 13.79 8.83 12.31
C ILE A 252 15.01 7.97 12.65
N ALA A 253 15.01 6.68 12.29
CA ALA A 253 16.16 5.80 12.50
C ALA A 253 17.43 6.32 11.80
N SER A 254 17.28 6.86 10.58
CA SER A 254 18.38 7.44 9.81
C SER A 254 18.95 8.70 10.49
N ILE A 255 18.08 9.58 11.01
CA ILE A 255 18.49 10.80 11.75
C ILE A 255 19.23 10.41 13.04
N VAL A 256 18.71 9.45 13.80
CA VAL A 256 19.35 8.97 15.04
C VAL A 256 20.73 8.40 14.73
N ALA A 257 20.89 7.62 13.66
CA ALA A 257 22.19 7.10 13.25
C ALA A 257 23.20 8.22 12.92
N ILE A 258 22.77 9.26 12.18
CA ILE A 258 23.62 10.43 11.88
C ILE A 258 24.06 11.15 13.16
N VAL A 259 23.14 11.37 14.10
CA VAL A 259 23.43 12.05 15.38
C VAL A 259 24.45 11.24 16.20
N VAL A 260 24.34 9.91 16.25
CA VAL A 260 25.31 9.04 16.94
C VAL A 260 26.69 9.14 16.31
N ILE A 261 26.80 9.13 14.97
CA ILE A 261 28.09 9.29 14.27
C ILE A 261 28.72 10.66 14.60
N VAL A 262 27.94 11.74 14.58
CA VAL A 262 28.43 13.08 14.92
C VAL A 262 28.92 13.15 16.36
N LEU A 263 28.19 12.55 17.32
CA LEU A 263 28.62 12.50 18.73
C LEU A 263 29.96 11.78 18.90
N ILE A 264 30.16 10.64 18.22
CA ILE A 264 31.45 9.91 18.25
C ILE A 264 32.59 10.79 17.71
N MET A 265 32.36 11.48 16.58
CA MET A 265 33.35 12.39 15.98
C MET A 265 33.72 13.53 16.94
N VAL A 266 32.75 14.10 17.65
CA VAL A 266 32.99 15.16 18.65
C VAL A 266 33.80 14.63 19.84
N ILE A 267 33.49 13.44 20.35
CA ILE A 267 34.24 12.82 21.47
C ILE A 267 35.69 12.57 21.06
N ILE A 268 35.92 11.95 19.89
CA ILE A 268 37.27 11.70 19.36
C ILE A 268 38.01 13.03 19.16
N TYR A 269 37.36 14.03 18.58
CA TYR A 269 37.93 15.36 18.39
C TYR A 269 38.35 16.00 19.72
N LEU A 270 37.51 15.94 20.76
CA LEU A 270 37.83 16.48 22.08
C LEU A 270 39.02 15.75 22.72
N ILE A 271 39.10 14.42 22.60
CA ILE A 271 40.24 13.63 23.06
C ILE A 271 41.53 14.03 22.33
N LEU A 272 41.48 14.13 21.00
CA LEU A 272 42.63 14.52 20.18
C LEU A 272 43.07 15.96 20.48
N ARG A 273 42.12 16.89 20.63
CA ARG A 273 42.39 18.28 21.00
C ARG A 273 43.02 18.38 22.38
N TYR A 274 42.51 17.62 23.35
CA TYR A 274 43.07 17.55 24.70
C TYR A 274 44.51 17.02 24.67
N ARG A 275 44.77 15.93 23.92
CA ARG A 275 46.13 15.38 23.72
C ARG A 275 47.08 16.40 23.07
N ARG A 276 46.65 17.13 22.03
CA ARG A 276 47.47 18.19 21.40
C ARG A 276 47.83 19.29 22.39
N LYS A 277 46.85 19.81 23.15
CA LYS A 277 47.12 20.83 24.18
C LYS A 277 48.10 20.33 25.25
N LYS A 278 47.96 19.10 25.73
CA LYS A 278 48.88 18.52 26.72
C LYS A 278 50.30 18.36 26.16
N LYS A 279 50.43 17.95 24.89
CA LYS A 279 51.73 17.85 24.20
C LYS A 279 52.42 19.22 24.07
N MET A 280 51.66 20.28 23.74
CA MET A 280 52.20 21.64 23.65
C MET A 280 52.64 22.20 25.00
N LYS A 281 51.85 21.97 26.07
CA LYS A 281 52.25 22.36 27.44
C LYS A 281 53.55 21.69 27.89
N LYS A 282 53.72 20.39 27.61
CA LYS A 282 54.98 19.69 27.90
C LYS A 282 56.15 20.27 27.11
N LYS A 283 55.99 20.57 25.82
CA LYS A 283 57.04 21.19 25.00
C LYS A 283 57.52 22.53 25.55
N LEU A 284 56.60 23.38 26.00
CA LEU A 284 56.93 24.68 26.61
C LEU A 284 57.76 24.54 27.90
N GLN A 285 57.50 23.51 28.71
CA GLN A 285 58.30 23.25 29.91
C GLN A 285 59.72 22.79 29.58
N TYR A 286 59.90 21.96 28.56
CA TYR A 286 61.24 21.53 28.12
C TYR A 286 62.08 22.66 27.52
N ILE A 287 61.47 23.58 26.77
CA ILE A 287 62.19 24.75 26.22
C ILE A 287 62.71 25.64 27.35
N LYS A 288 61.89 25.91 28.37
CA LYS A 288 62.31 26.71 29.53
C LYS A 288 63.49 26.12 30.30
N LEU A 289 63.56 24.79 30.42
CA LEU A 289 64.67 24.11 31.11
C LEU A 289 65.98 24.10 30.32
N LEU A 290 65.97 24.44 29.03
CA LEU A 290 67.17 24.51 28.18
C LEU A 290 67.73 25.92 28.04
N GLU A 291 66.98 26.93 28.50
CA GLU A 291 67.35 28.35 28.47
C GLU A 291 67.99 28.82 29.79
N GLU A 292 67.89 28.02 30.85
CA GLU A 292 68.69 28.12 32.09
C GLU A 292 69.96 27.28 31.99
#